data_AF-A0A0H5QP72-F1
#
_entry.id   AF-A0A0H5QP72-F1
#
_cell.length_a   1.000
_cell.length_b   1.000
_cell.length_c   1.000
_cell.angle_alpha   90.00
_cell.angle_beta   90.00
_cell.angle_gamma   90.00
#
_symmetry.space_group_name_H-M   'P 1'
#
loop_
_entity.id
_entity.type
_entity.pdbx_description
1 polymer ?
#
loop_
_entity_poly.entity_id
_entity_poly.type
_entity_poly.pdbx_seq_one_letter_code
_entity_poly.pdbx_strand_id
1 'polypeptide(L)'
;MCSDHLYLQLGYNGSGKTSLMECLMGIQTLTSGQVLINGIDTKENPVAALHNVGICPKFDGACRSLTVLENLLIFCRIKGLTALEASCDAKDIMIQLGLTDWAHFRIKSLPSGLQRKVSVAIA
;
A
#
# COMPACT_ATOMS: atom_id res chain seq x y z
N MET A 1 12.94 18.27 6.45
CA MET A 1 11.66 19.00 6.57
C MET A 1 10.61 18.13 5.91
N CYS A 2 9.69 17.57 6.69
CA CYS A 2 8.59 16.78 6.15
C CYS A 2 7.49 17.77 5.75
N SER A 3 7.26 17.93 4.46
CA SER A 3 6.21 18.80 3.94
C SER A 3 4.98 17.94 3.69
N ASP A 4 3.99 18.00 4.57
CA ASP A 4 2.74 17.25 4.43
C ASP A 4 1.89 17.86 3.30
N HIS A 5 2.13 17.42 2.07
CA HIS A 5 1.41 17.86 0.88
C HIS A 5 0.56 16.73 0.29
N LEU A 6 -0.73 17.01 0.07
CA LEU A 6 -1.60 16.14 -0.70
C LEU A 6 -1.64 16.61 -2.16
N TYR A 7 -1.14 15.76 -3.06
CA TYR A 7 -1.23 15.99 -4.50
C TYR A 7 -2.36 15.16 -5.10
N LEU A 8 -3.15 15.78 -5.99
CA LEU A 8 -4.27 15.14 -6.66
C LEU A 8 -4.03 15.13 -8.18
N GLN A 9 -4.12 13.95 -8.81
CA GLN A 9 -4.00 13.82 -10.26
C GLN A 9 -5.37 13.70 -10.91
N LEU A 10 -5.74 14.68 -11.73
CA LEU A 10 -7.06 14.77 -12.38
C LEU A 10 -6.95 14.62 -13.90
N GLY A 11 -7.98 14.03 -14.52
CA GLY A 11 -8.09 13.87 -15.97
C GLY A 11 -9.07 12.77 -16.39
N TYR A 12 -9.39 12.65 -17.67
CA TYR A 12 -10.29 11.62 -18.21
C TYR A 12 -9.69 10.20 -18.20
N ASN A 13 -10.52 9.17 -18.27
CA ASN A 13 -10.02 7.80 -18.47
C ASN A 13 -9.16 7.74 -19.75
N GLY A 14 -8.01 7.07 -19.68
CA GLY A 14 -7.04 7.04 -20.78
C GLY A 14 -6.06 8.21 -20.83
N SER A 15 -6.17 9.22 -19.96
CA SER A 15 -5.23 10.35 -19.91
C SER A 15 -3.84 10.02 -19.35
N GLY A 16 -3.51 8.75 -19.14
CA GLY A 16 -2.22 8.30 -18.61
C GLY A 16 -2.04 8.35 -17.09
N LYS A 17 -3.09 8.60 -16.28
CA LYS A 17 -2.98 8.66 -14.81
C LYS A 17 -2.46 7.35 -14.20
N THR A 18 -3.05 6.22 -14.60
CA THR A 18 -2.62 4.90 -14.12
C THR A 18 -1.19 4.61 -14.54
N SER A 19 -0.84 4.90 -15.80
CA SER A 19 0.53 4.71 -16.32
C SER A 19 1.55 5.57 -15.57
N LEU A 20 1.21 6.82 -15.22
CA LEU A 20 2.08 7.65 -14.38
C LEU A 20 2.28 7.02 -13.00
N MET A 21 1.19 6.60 -12.35
CA MET A 21 1.28 5.95 -11.05
C MET A 21 2.13 4.66 -11.13
N GLU A 22 1.95 3.84 -12.16
CA GLU A 22 2.74 2.62 -12.38
C GLU A 22 4.24 2.94 -12.57
N CYS A 23 4.57 4.04 -13.24
CA CYS A 23 5.95 4.51 -13.33
C CYS A 23 6.52 4.98 -11.98
N LEU A 24 5.73 5.72 -11.20
CA LEU A 24 6.12 6.16 -9.84
C LEU A 24 6.34 4.97 -8.90
N MET A 25 5.52 3.93 -9.04
CA MET A 25 5.60 2.69 -8.27
C MET A 25 6.70 1.73 -8.76
N GLY A 26 7.40 2.05 -9.85
CA GLY A 26 8.40 1.17 -10.45
C GLY A 26 7.84 -0.09 -11.12
N ILE A 27 6.52 -0.16 -11.33
CA ILE A 27 5.84 -1.27 -12.03
C ILE A 27 6.07 -1.16 -13.55
N GLN A 28 6.06 0.08 -14.07
CA GLN A 28 6.32 0.37 -15.48
C GLN A 28 7.61 1.19 -15.63
N THR A 29 8.46 0.82 -16.59
CA THR A 29 9.67 1.57 -16.91
C THR A 29 9.33 2.83 -17.69
N LEU A 30 9.94 3.96 -17.31
CA LEU A 30 9.84 5.23 -18.05
C LEU A 30 10.53 5.13 -19.42
N THR A 31 9.83 5.50 -20.49
CA THR A 31 10.41 5.63 -21.83
C THR A 31 11.52 6.68 -21.88
N SER A 32 11.34 7.80 -21.17
CA SER A 32 12.32 8.89 -21.05
C SER A 32 12.13 9.65 -19.73
N GLY A 33 13.13 10.46 -19.34
CA GLY A 33 13.12 11.18 -18.07
C GLY A 33 13.50 10.32 -16.86
N GLN A 34 13.30 10.90 -15.67
CA GLN A 34 13.69 10.33 -14.37
C GLN A 34 12.60 10.52 -13.32
N VAL A 35 12.53 9.61 -12.35
CA VAL A 35 11.69 9.73 -11.15
C VAL A 35 12.60 9.58 -9.95
N LEU A 36 12.60 10.61 -9.09
CA LEU A 36 13.40 10.64 -7.88
C LEU A 36 12.48 10.51 -6.66
N ILE A 37 12.72 9.51 -5.82
CA ILE A 37 12.03 9.34 -4.53
C ILE A 37 13.06 9.52 -3.43
N ASN A 38 12.87 10.53 -2.59
CA ASN A 38 13.86 10.95 -1.58
C ASN A 38 15.26 11.18 -2.18
N GLY A 39 15.33 11.70 -3.42
CA GLY A 39 16.58 11.93 -4.15
C GLY A 39 17.20 10.69 -4.78
N ILE A 40 16.58 9.51 -4.65
CA ILE A 40 17.04 8.25 -5.24
C ILE A 40 16.30 8.03 -6.57
N ASP A 41 17.04 7.80 -7.65
CA ASP A 41 16.45 7.44 -8.94
C ASP A 41 15.87 6.01 -8.88
N THR A 42 14.60 5.89 -9.25
CA THR A 42 13.89 4.60 -9.30
C THR A 42 14.47 3.64 -10.34
N LYS A 43 15.20 4.14 -11.35
CA LYS A 43 15.93 3.30 -12.32
C LYS A 43 17.24 2.77 -11.77
N GLU A 44 17.97 3.57 -10.99
CA GLU A 44 19.29 3.19 -10.46
C GLU A 44 19.17 2.27 -9.25
N ASN A 45 18.24 2.58 -8.33
CA ASN A 45 18.04 1.79 -7.12
C ASN A 45 16.54 1.71 -6.75
N PRO A 46 15.75 0.89 -7.45
CA PRO A 46 14.30 0.79 -7.27
C PRO A 46 13.91 0.37 -5.86
N VAL A 47 14.65 -0.57 -5.26
CA VAL A 47 14.36 -1.09 -3.91
C VAL A 47 14.54 0.00 -2.87
N ALA A 48 15.66 0.74 -2.90
CA ALA A 48 15.89 1.83 -1.95
C ALA A 48 14.93 3.00 -2.17
N ALA A 49 14.59 3.32 -3.42
CA ALA A 49 13.64 4.37 -3.75
C ALA A 49 12.23 4.06 -3.19
N LEU A 50 11.77 2.80 -3.30
CA LEU A 50 10.42 2.40 -2.91
C LEU A 50 10.29 1.96 -1.45
N HIS A 51 11.40 1.78 -0.72
CA HIS A 51 11.39 1.32 0.68
C HIS A 51 10.48 2.16 1.60
N ASN A 52 10.39 3.46 1.34
CA ASN A 52 9.61 4.40 2.16
C ASN A 52 8.27 4.81 1.50
N VAL A 53 7.78 4.05 0.50
CA VAL A 53 6.56 4.36 -0.24
C VAL A 53 5.49 3.32 0.05
N GLY A 54 4.35 3.76 0.58
CA GLY A 54 3.14 2.93 0.71
C GLY A 54 2.30 2.97 -0.57
N ILE A 55 1.93 1.80 -1.10
CA ILE A 55 1.19 1.67 -2.35
C ILE A 55 -0.13 0.94 -2.12
N CYS A 56 -1.25 1.59 -2.44
CA CYS A 56 -2.58 1.00 -2.39
C CYS A 56 -3.17 0.88 -3.81
N PRO A 57 -3.03 -0.28 -4.49
CA PRO A 57 -3.50 -0.44 -5.86
C PRO A 57 -5.03 -0.32 -5.97
N LYS A 58 -5.51 -0.15 -7.22
CA LYS A 58 -6.94 -0.03 -7.54
C LYS A 58 -7.71 -1.34 -7.30
N PHE A 59 -7.02 -2.49 -7.41
CA PHE A 59 -7.56 -3.81 -7.07
C PHE A 59 -7.21 -4.15 -5.61
N ASP A 60 -8.06 -4.92 -4.92
CA ASP A 60 -7.81 -5.33 -3.54
C ASP A 60 -6.48 -6.10 -3.45
N GLY A 61 -5.45 -5.47 -2.90
CA GLY A 61 -4.16 -6.12 -2.62
C GLY A 61 -4.25 -7.16 -1.50
N ALA A 62 -5.36 -7.18 -0.76
CA ALA A 62 -5.61 -8.12 0.32
C ALA A 62 -5.96 -9.52 -0.21
N CYS A 63 -5.41 -10.54 0.43
CA CYS A 63 -5.74 -11.93 0.16
C CYS A 63 -7.16 -12.26 0.64
N ARG A 64 -8.07 -12.46 -0.32
CA ARG A 64 -9.51 -12.60 -0.09
C ARG A 64 -9.92 -13.81 0.75
N SER A 65 -9.11 -14.87 0.76
CA SER A 65 -9.34 -16.10 1.51
C SER A 65 -8.91 -16.01 2.98
N LEU A 66 -8.03 -15.05 3.30
CA LEU A 66 -7.49 -14.85 4.65
C LEU A 66 -8.34 -13.86 5.45
N THR A 67 -8.19 -13.93 6.77
CA THR A 67 -8.78 -12.99 7.72
C THR A 67 -8.10 -11.63 7.68
N VAL A 68 -8.72 -10.60 8.25
CA VAL A 68 -8.13 -9.27 8.37
C VAL A 68 -6.80 -9.33 9.11
N LEU A 69 -6.75 -10.01 10.25
CA LEU A 69 -5.54 -10.16 11.05
C LEU A 69 -4.43 -10.89 10.29
N GLU A 70 -4.73 -12.00 9.62
CA GLU A 70 -3.75 -12.75 8.84
C GLU A 70 -3.17 -11.90 7.69
N ASN A 71 -4.00 -11.10 7.02
CA ASN A 71 -3.52 -10.17 5.99
C ASN A 71 -2.51 -9.18 6.58
N LEU A 72 -2.87 -8.51 7.68
CA LEU A 72 -1.98 -7.52 8.31
C LEU A 72 -0.67 -8.15 8.77
N LEU A 73 -0.72 -9.30 9.43
CA LEU A 73 0.48 -10.01 9.86
C LEU A 73 1.38 -10.37 8.69
N ILE A 74 0.83 -10.90 7.59
CA ILE A 74 1.62 -11.25 6.40
C ILE A 74 2.29 -10.01 5.81
N PHE A 75 1.55 -8.90 5.64
CA PHE A 75 2.11 -7.70 5.05
C PHE A 75 3.16 -7.02 5.96
N CYS A 76 2.95 -6.99 7.28
CA CYS A 76 3.98 -6.56 8.23
C CYS A 76 5.24 -7.44 8.12
N ARG A 77 5.09 -8.76 8.00
CA ARG A 77 6.22 -9.68 7.85
C ARG A 77 6.95 -9.50 6.51
N ILE A 78 6.23 -9.23 5.42
CA ILE A 78 6.80 -8.90 4.11
C ILE A 78 7.60 -7.60 4.17
N LYS A 79 7.14 -6.61 4.95
CA LYS A 79 7.87 -5.36 5.23
C LYS A 79 9.10 -5.55 6.13
N GLY A 80 9.41 -6.77 6.56
CA GLY A 80 10.62 -7.11 7.30
C GLY A 80 10.48 -7.08 8.83
N LEU A 81 9.29 -6.81 9.37
CA LEU A 81 9.05 -6.75 10.81
C LEU A 81 9.20 -8.14 11.44
N THR A 82 9.71 -8.22 12.66
CA THR A 82 9.70 -9.45 13.48
C THR A 82 8.27 -9.90 13.79
N ALA A 83 8.09 -11.13 14.28
CA ALA A 83 6.76 -11.63 14.65
C ALA A 83 6.11 -10.79 15.77
N LEU A 84 6.91 -10.28 16.71
CA LEU A 84 6.44 -9.44 17.79
C LEU A 84 6.02 -8.06 17.25
N GLU A 85 6.88 -7.40 16.47
CA GLU A 85 6.58 -6.10 15.86
C GLU A 85 5.35 -6.20 14.94
N ALA A 86 5.29 -7.21 14.08
CA ALA A 86 4.12 -7.43 13.22
C ALA A 86 2.82 -7.59 14.01
N SER A 87 2.87 -8.25 15.17
CA SER A 87 1.70 -8.42 16.03
C SER A 87 1.28 -7.14 16.73
N CYS A 88 2.23 -6.28 17.09
CA CYS A 88 1.96 -4.94 17.63
C CYS A 88 1.38 -4.03 16.56
N ASP A 89 2.06 -3.89 15.41
CA ASP A 89 1.63 -3.04 14.30
C ASP A 89 0.26 -3.46 13.77
N ALA A 90 0.00 -4.76 13.60
CA ALA A 90 -1.30 -5.23 13.14
C ALA A 90 -2.43 -4.81 14.09
N LYS A 91 -2.21 -4.84 15.41
CA LYS A 91 -3.20 -4.38 16.40
C LYS A 91 -3.41 -2.87 16.31
N ASP A 92 -2.33 -2.10 16.25
CA ASP A 92 -2.40 -0.65 16.19
C ASP A 92 -3.10 -0.16 14.92
N ILE A 93 -2.78 -0.76 13.77
CA ILE A 93 -3.43 -0.49 12.49
C ILE A 93 -4.93 -0.84 12.55
N MET A 94 -5.29 -1.99 13.15
CA MET A 94 -6.71 -2.36 13.30
C MET A 94 -7.47 -1.36 14.16
N ILE A 95 -6.87 -0.86 15.24
CA ILE A 95 -7.49 0.15 16.10
C ILE A 95 -7.69 1.46 15.34
N GLN A 96 -6.64 1.95 14.67
CA GLN A 96 -6.69 3.23 13.94
C GLN A 96 -7.71 3.24 12.80
N LEU A 97 -7.92 2.09 12.13
CA LEU A 97 -8.87 1.98 11.01
C LEU A 97 -10.26 1.47 11.42
N GLY A 98 -10.47 1.13 12.70
CA GLY A 98 -11.72 0.56 13.21
C GLY A 98 -12.03 -0.81 12.61
N LEU A 99 -11.02 -1.69 12.55
CA LEU A 99 -11.08 -3.04 12.01
C LEU A 99 -11.05 -4.14 13.09
N THR A 100 -10.90 -3.77 14.37
CA THR A 100 -10.73 -4.72 15.49
C THR A 100 -11.84 -5.77 15.56
N ASP A 101 -13.12 -5.36 15.44
CA ASP A 101 -14.26 -6.29 15.48
C ASP A 101 -14.32 -7.25 14.29
N TRP A 102 -13.55 -6.95 13.24
CA TRP A 102 -13.50 -7.70 11.99
C TRP A 102 -12.26 -8.57 11.87
N ALA A 103 -11.40 -8.61 12.90
CA ALA A 103 -10.08 -9.25 12.87
C ALA A 103 -10.10 -10.69 12.31
N HIS A 104 -11.11 -11.48 12.70
CA HIS A 104 -11.24 -12.90 12.35
C HIS A 104 -12.17 -13.16 11.15
N PHE A 105 -12.71 -12.12 10.54
CA PHE A 105 -13.53 -12.26 9.33
C PHE A 105 -12.63 -12.34 8.10
N ARG A 106 -12.98 -13.23 7.18
CA ARG A 106 -12.32 -13.29 5.87
C ARG A 106 -12.62 -12.03 5.07
N ILE A 107 -11.63 -11.50 4.36
CA ILE A 107 -11.79 -10.29 3.53
C ILE A 107 -12.98 -10.42 2.57
N LYS A 108 -13.17 -11.59 1.94
CA LYS A 108 -14.28 -11.84 1.01
C LYS A 108 -15.68 -11.69 1.62
N SER A 109 -15.82 -11.82 2.95
CA SER A 109 -17.09 -11.66 3.66
C SER A 109 -17.36 -10.23 4.12
N LEU A 110 -16.40 -9.32 3.97
CA LEU A 110 -16.55 -7.94 4.42
C LEU A 110 -17.37 -7.11 3.41
N PRO A 111 -18.13 -6.11 3.88
CA PRO A 111 -18.57 -5.00 3.04
C PRO A 111 -17.41 -4.38 2.24
N SER A 112 -17.68 -3.92 1.01
CA SER A 112 -16.67 -3.35 0.11
C SER A 112 -15.90 -2.17 0.73
N GLY A 113 -16.56 -1.34 1.53
CA GLY A 113 -15.90 -0.25 2.26
C GLY A 113 -14.86 -0.75 3.28
N LEU A 114 -15.14 -1.87 3.97
CA LEU A 114 -14.19 -2.50 4.89
C LEU A 114 -13.06 -3.21 4.14
N GLN A 115 -13.36 -3.86 3.00
CA GLN A 115 -12.31 -4.40 2.11
C GLN A 115 -11.33 -3.28 1.69
N ARG A 116 -11.86 -2.10 1.34
CA ARG A 116 -11.03 -0.94 1.00
C ARG A 116 -10.19 -0.46 2.18
N LYS A 117 -10.72 -0.44 3.40
CA LYS A 117 -9.94 -0.12 4.60
C LYS A 117 -8.79 -1.10 4.80
N VAL A 118 -9.02 -2.41 4.62
CA VAL A 118 -7.93 -3.38 4.74
C VAL A 118 -6.88 -3.17 3.63
N SER A 119 -7.31 -2.87 2.41
CA SER A 119 -6.38 -2.53 1.31
C SER A 119 -5.52 -1.29 1.61
N VAL A 120 -6.00 -0.35 2.41
CA VAL A 120 -5.20 0.79 2.92
C VAL A 120 -4.30 0.34 4.08
N ALA A 121 -4.80 -0.53 4.95
CA ALA A 121 -4.09 -1.01 6.13
C ALA A 121 -2.81 -1.80 5.81
N ILE A 122 -2.79 -2.50 4.66
CA ILE A 122 -1.64 -3.28 4.19
C ILE A 122 -0.64 -2.46 3.35
N ALA A 123 -1.02 -1.23 2.95
CA ALA A 123 -0.21 -0.35 2.10
C ALA A 123 1.01 0.18 2.86
#